data_AF-A0A1S4EVN5-F1
#
_entry.id   AF-A0A1S4EVN5-F1
#
_cell.length_a   1.000
_cell.length_b   1.000
_cell.length_c   1.000
_cell.angle_alpha   90.00
_cell.angle_beta   90.00
_cell.angle_gamma   90.00
#
_symmetry.space_group_name_H-M   'P 1'
#
loop_
_entity.id
_entity.type
_entity.pdbx_description
1 polymer ?
#
loop_
_entity_poly.entity_id
_entity_poly.type
_entity_poly.pdbx_seq_one_letter_code
_entity_poly.pdbx_strand_id
1 'polypeptide(L)'
;MIYQLLITLTTVNILTVSAVEDWRSPQLKSFSSAQQDCAVYLLLSNETVQQYVISGYPDELSSLKLINCILVQIHAFDELTGIKDHVITNFFDQPGSCSEYVGRTQECLRTSVPKHCEGQPFERAYRSFQCYYRNYGSLLMDTVRFIPYEQVDRIKHLTESFSIVNTSCKALRELSVGQGFIVENIADPMYTLAVRSGFYDREHGLYLDRLYTQFGKPALLSDATRQCLVRVSQQYQTEPLRLTQLVLQCVESEISTQSLFTETARQVLASNSSYCNVCEQLPSCVTMTPGVTSAAVTTTSAPLSTSTRPPYPSI
;
A
#
# COMPACT_ATOMS: atom_id res chain seq x y z
N MET A 1 29.27 25.24 50.39
CA MET A 1 28.14 25.90 49.70
C MET A 1 28.16 25.57 48.19
N ILE A 2 28.26 24.28 47.84
CA ILE A 2 28.49 23.79 46.45
C ILE A 2 27.41 22.76 46.02
N TYR A 3 26.52 22.35 46.94
CA TYR A 3 25.53 21.31 46.69
C TYR A 3 24.13 21.82 46.25
N GLN A 4 23.91 23.14 46.20
CA GLN A 4 22.64 23.73 45.77
C GLN A 4 22.61 24.11 44.28
N LEU A 5 23.77 24.14 43.60
CA LEU A 5 23.86 24.44 42.16
C LEU A 5 23.80 23.21 41.26
N LEU A 6 23.77 22.00 41.84
CA LEU A 6 23.72 20.73 41.11
C LEU A 6 22.31 20.13 41.02
N ILE A 7 21.32 20.71 41.72
CA ILE A 7 19.94 20.20 41.76
C ILE A 7 19.05 20.88 40.69
N THR A 8 19.52 21.97 40.06
CA THR A 8 18.77 22.69 39.01
C THR A 8 19.17 22.32 37.58
N LEU A 9 19.98 21.27 37.40
CA LEU A 9 20.39 20.77 36.07
C LEU A 9 19.91 19.34 35.76
N THR A 10 18.84 18.89 36.42
CA THR A 10 18.14 17.63 36.12
C THR A 10 16.66 17.85 35.85
N THR A 11 16.30 18.94 35.17
CA THR A 11 15.09 18.91 34.32
C THR A 11 15.54 18.35 32.98
N VAL A 12 15.62 17.02 32.92
CA VAL A 12 15.68 16.26 31.66
C VAL A 12 14.48 16.75 30.85
N ASN A 13 14.77 17.57 29.85
CA ASN A 13 13.83 17.88 28.78
C ASN A 13 13.57 16.56 28.06
N ILE A 14 12.60 15.79 28.54
CA ILE A 14 11.91 14.80 27.73
C ILE A 14 11.03 15.62 26.78
N LEU A 15 11.66 16.22 25.76
CA LEU A 15 10.97 16.44 24.51
C LEU A 15 10.81 15.03 23.93
N THR A 16 9.72 14.36 24.27
CA THR A 16 9.15 13.41 23.34
C THR A 16 8.86 14.22 22.09
N VAL A 17 9.78 14.17 21.12
CA VAL A 17 9.39 14.33 19.73
C VAL A 17 8.51 13.11 19.46
N SER A 18 7.23 13.23 19.80
CA SER A 18 6.21 12.59 18.99
C SER A 18 6.32 13.29 17.64
N ALA A 19 7.25 12.81 16.82
CA ALA A 19 7.00 12.82 15.40
C ALA A 19 5.65 12.11 15.31
N VAL A 20 4.62 12.88 14.99
CA VAL A 20 3.32 12.33 14.68
C VAL A 20 3.54 11.55 13.39
N GLU A 21 4.00 10.31 13.52
CA GLU A 21 3.91 9.30 12.49
C GLU A 21 2.45 8.86 12.42
N ASP A 22 1.58 9.81 12.03
CA ASP A 22 0.26 9.49 11.49
C ASP A 22 0.34 9.42 9.95
N TRP A 23 1.49 8.94 9.46
CA TRP A 23 1.53 8.22 8.20
C TRP A 23 0.95 6.86 8.50
N ARG A 24 -0.17 6.49 7.87
CA ARG A 24 -0.52 5.08 7.76
C ARG A 24 0.63 4.40 7.02
N SER A 25 1.57 3.84 7.79
CA SER A 25 2.60 2.93 7.32
C SER A 25 1.96 1.87 6.41
N PRO A 26 2.69 1.28 5.44
CA PRO A 26 2.20 0.11 4.71
C PRO A 26 1.45 -0.85 5.64
N GLN A 27 0.40 -1.52 5.14
CA GLN A 27 -0.29 -2.51 5.96
C GLN A 27 0.70 -3.64 6.25
N LEU A 28 1.32 -3.60 7.42
CA LEU A 28 2.35 -4.51 7.87
C LEU A 28 1.79 -5.33 9.03
N LYS A 29 1.85 -6.65 8.91
CA LYS A 29 1.33 -7.55 9.95
C LYS A 29 2.13 -8.86 9.96
N SER A 30 2.36 -9.40 11.15
CA SER A 30 2.89 -10.77 11.33
C SER A 30 1.73 -11.76 11.45
N PHE A 31 1.99 -13.06 11.26
CA PHE A 31 0.97 -14.08 11.45
C PHE A 31 0.46 -14.11 12.90
N SER A 32 1.36 -13.96 13.89
CA SER A 32 1.04 -13.91 15.31
C SER A 32 0.16 -12.72 15.67
N SER A 33 0.41 -11.54 15.10
CA SER A 33 -0.43 -10.35 15.31
C SER A 33 -1.83 -10.55 14.71
N ALA A 34 -1.95 -11.09 13.49
CA ALA A 34 -3.25 -11.42 12.90
C ALA A 34 -4.01 -12.46 13.73
N GLN A 35 -3.31 -13.48 14.24
CA GLN A 35 -3.86 -14.49 15.12
C GLN A 35 -4.38 -13.89 16.43
N GLN A 36 -3.66 -12.94 17.03
CA GLN A 36 -4.10 -12.29 18.27
C GLN A 36 -5.35 -11.42 18.04
N ASP A 37 -5.40 -10.64 16.96
CA ASP A 37 -6.59 -9.85 16.60
C ASP A 37 -7.81 -10.77 16.44
N CYS A 38 -7.64 -11.87 15.71
CA CYS A 38 -8.70 -12.84 15.48
C CYS A 38 -9.12 -13.60 16.74
N ALA A 39 -8.20 -13.88 17.66
CA ALA A 39 -8.52 -14.46 18.96
C ALA A 39 -9.45 -13.55 19.75
N VAL A 40 -9.19 -12.23 19.74
CA VAL A 40 -10.07 -11.23 20.36
C VAL A 40 -11.46 -11.22 19.71
N TYR A 41 -11.52 -11.20 18.37
CA TYR A 41 -12.80 -11.17 17.65
C TYR A 41 -13.67 -12.41 17.89
N LEU A 42 -13.01 -13.57 18.05
CA LEU A 42 -13.65 -14.87 18.25
C LEU A 42 -13.81 -15.24 19.73
N LEU A 43 -13.42 -14.35 20.65
CA LEU A 43 -13.47 -14.57 22.10
C LEU A 43 -12.72 -15.84 22.55
N LEU A 44 -11.59 -16.14 21.90
CA LEU A 44 -10.72 -17.25 22.25
C LEU A 44 -9.71 -16.80 23.33
N SER A 45 -9.50 -17.65 24.34
CA SER A 45 -8.47 -17.38 25.34
C SER A 45 -7.06 -17.58 24.76
N ASN A 46 -6.06 -16.92 25.34
CA ASN A 46 -4.67 -17.10 24.92
C ASN A 46 -4.21 -18.56 25.06
N GLU A 47 -4.66 -19.26 26.10
CA GLU A 47 -4.36 -20.68 26.34
C GLU A 47 -4.93 -21.55 25.21
N THR A 48 -6.15 -21.26 24.77
CA THR A 48 -6.80 -21.98 23.66
C THR A 48 -6.02 -21.81 22.36
N VAL A 49 -5.62 -20.58 22.06
CA VAL A 49 -4.83 -20.25 20.85
C VAL A 49 -3.45 -20.92 20.90
N GLN A 50 -2.78 -20.89 22.04
CA GLN A 50 -1.50 -21.59 22.23
C GLN A 50 -1.66 -23.10 22.03
N GLN A 51 -2.74 -23.70 22.54
CA GLN A 51 -3.02 -25.12 22.35
C GLN A 51 -3.23 -25.46 20.87
N TYR A 52 -3.88 -24.59 20.09
CA TYR A 52 -4.00 -24.77 18.64
C TYR A 52 -2.65 -24.75 17.94
N VAL A 53 -1.77 -23.80 18.28
CA VAL A 53 -0.40 -23.76 17.71
C VAL A 53 0.35 -25.05 18.02
N ILE A 54 0.33 -25.50 19.28
CA ILE A 54 0.98 -26.75 19.72
C ILE A 54 0.41 -27.97 18.98
N SER A 55 -0.90 -27.99 18.75
CA SER A 55 -1.62 -29.11 18.12
C SER A 55 -1.65 -29.02 16.58
N GLY A 56 -0.99 -28.02 15.98
CA GLY A 56 -0.96 -27.84 14.52
C GLY A 56 -2.30 -27.43 13.91
N TYR A 57 -3.07 -26.59 14.63
CA TYR A 57 -4.40 -26.09 14.28
C TYR A 57 -5.39 -27.25 14.01
N PRO A 58 -5.97 -27.84 15.06
CA PRO A 58 -6.79 -29.05 14.95
C PRO A 58 -8.06 -28.84 14.10
N ASP A 59 -8.63 -29.94 13.60
CA ASP A 59 -9.84 -29.97 12.77
C ASP A 59 -11.11 -29.85 13.63
N GLU A 60 -11.29 -28.67 14.23
CA GLU A 60 -12.44 -28.32 15.05
C GLU A 60 -12.95 -26.92 14.71
N LEU A 61 -14.25 -26.68 14.89
CA LEU A 61 -14.93 -25.49 14.38
C LEU A 61 -14.30 -24.16 14.84
N SER A 62 -13.83 -24.09 16.08
CA SER A 62 -13.15 -22.92 16.65
C SER A 62 -11.80 -22.64 15.99
N SER A 63 -11.01 -23.68 15.72
CA SER A 63 -9.74 -23.60 14.98
C SER A 63 -9.97 -23.23 13.50
N LEU A 64 -10.97 -23.82 12.85
CA LEU A 64 -11.38 -23.48 11.49
C LEU A 64 -11.73 -21.99 11.35
N LYS A 65 -12.54 -21.46 12.30
CA LYS A 65 -12.89 -20.03 12.36
C LYS A 65 -11.67 -19.14 12.57
N LEU A 66 -10.75 -19.54 13.46
CA LEU A 66 -9.52 -18.79 13.69
C LEU A 66 -8.69 -18.69 12.42
N ILE A 67 -8.46 -19.80 11.73
CA ILE A 67 -7.69 -19.82 10.47
C ILE A 67 -8.36 -18.98 9.38
N ASN A 68 -9.68 -19.11 9.21
CA ASN A 68 -10.40 -18.29 8.24
C ASN A 68 -10.25 -16.79 8.57
N CYS A 69 -10.44 -16.39 9.83
CA CYS A 69 -10.24 -15.01 10.25
C CYS A 69 -8.81 -14.51 9.96
N ILE A 70 -7.78 -15.31 10.27
CA ILE A 70 -6.38 -14.93 10.03
C ILE A 70 -6.14 -14.71 8.55
N LEU A 71 -6.55 -15.66 7.70
CA LEU A 71 -6.34 -15.59 6.26
C LEU A 71 -7.09 -14.41 5.62
N VAL A 72 -8.29 -14.10 6.12
CA VAL A 72 -9.04 -12.90 5.71
C VAL A 72 -8.31 -11.65 6.18
N GLN A 73 -7.85 -11.57 7.43
CA GLN A 73 -7.15 -10.39 7.96
C GLN A 73 -5.84 -10.06 7.24
N ILE A 74 -5.12 -11.07 6.75
CA ILE A 74 -3.89 -10.88 5.96
C ILE A 74 -4.18 -10.84 4.45
N HIS A 75 -5.45 -10.82 4.06
CA HIS A 75 -5.95 -10.81 2.68
C HIS A 75 -5.43 -11.96 1.79
N ALA A 76 -5.01 -13.07 2.41
CA ALA A 76 -4.54 -14.27 1.73
C ALA A 76 -5.66 -15.18 1.24
N PHE A 77 -6.90 -14.97 1.67
CA PHE A 77 -8.05 -15.78 1.26
C PHE A 77 -9.24 -14.89 0.90
N ASP A 78 -9.97 -15.28 -0.13
CA ASP A 78 -11.23 -14.69 -0.56
C ASP A 78 -12.23 -15.82 -0.85
N GLU A 79 -13.49 -15.66 -0.44
CA GLU A 79 -14.48 -16.72 -0.58
C GLU A 79 -14.78 -17.05 -2.06
N LEU A 80 -14.68 -16.08 -2.96
CA LEU A 80 -14.98 -16.28 -4.38
C LEU A 80 -13.81 -16.94 -5.11
N THR A 81 -12.59 -16.49 -4.85
CA THR A 81 -11.37 -16.88 -5.60
C THR A 81 -10.52 -17.92 -4.87
N GLY A 82 -10.69 -18.08 -3.55
CA GLY A 82 -9.95 -19.01 -2.72
C GLY A 82 -8.65 -18.40 -2.16
N ILE A 83 -7.66 -19.27 -1.92
CA ILE A 83 -6.36 -18.88 -1.39
C ILE A 83 -5.54 -18.13 -2.46
N LYS A 84 -4.83 -17.09 -2.05
CA LYS A 84 -3.93 -16.28 -2.88
C LYS A 84 -2.49 -16.68 -2.58
N ASP A 85 -1.94 -17.55 -3.43
CA ASP A 85 -0.58 -18.09 -3.28
C ASP A 85 0.49 -17.01 -3.09
N HIS A 86 0.42 -15.93 -3.86
CA HIS A 86 1.34 -14.79 -3.82
C HIS A 86 1.27 -13.95 -2.53
N VAL A 87 0.33 -14.24 -1.63
CA VAL A 87 0.18 -13.57 -0.33
C VAL A 87 0.56 -14.54 0.80
N ILE A 88 -0.07 -15.73 0.83
CA ILE A 88 0.12 -16.68 1.93
C ILE A 88 1.57 -17.16 2.05
N THR A 89 2.25 -17.30 0.92
CA THR A 89 3.64 -17.79 0.88
C THR A 89 4.64 -16.86 1.56
N ASN A 90 4.32 -15.56 1.70
CA ASN A 90 5.16 -14.61 2.43
C ASN A 90 5.29 -14.96 3.92
N PHE A 91 4.35 -15.72 4.47
CA PHE A 91 4.32 -16.13 5.87
C PHE A 91 5.01 -17.47 6.12
N PHE A 92 5.66 -18.05 5.11
CA PHE A 92 6.36 -19.32 5.24
C PHE A 92 7.83 -19.17 4.86
N ASP A 93 8.69 -19.85 5.61
CA ASP A 93 10.09 -20.03 5.24
C ASP A 93 10.22 -21.22 4.30
N GLN A 94 10.86 -21.02 3.15
CA GLN A 94 10.99 -22.04 2.12
C GLN A 94 12.12 -23.01 2.48
N PRO A 95 11.90 -24.33 2.51
CA PRO A 95 12.98 -25.27 2.73
C PRO A 95 14.01 -25.14 1.60
N GLY A 96 15.28 -24.99 1.97
CA GLY A 96 16.36 -24.66 1.03
C GLY A 96 16.48 -25.63 -0.15
N SER A 97 16.71 -25.06 -1.34
CA SER A 97 17.14 -25.66 -2.62
C SER A 97 16.21 -26.62 -3.39
N CYS A 98 15.15 -27.18 -2.78
CA CYS A 98 14.26 -28.12 -3.49
C CYS A 98 12.87 -27.52 -3.72
N SER A 99 12.45 -27.31 -4.97
CA SER A 99 11.11 -26.78 -5.32
C SER A 99 9.95 -27.77 -5.15
N GLU A 100 10.21 -28.98 -4.65
CA GLU A 100 9.20 -30.04 -4.46
C GLU A 100 8.06 -29.63 -3.52
N TYR A 101 8.32 -28.75 -2.55
CA TYR A 101 7.31 -28.26 -1.61
C TYR A 101 6.15 -27.56 -2.33
N VAL A 102 6.44 -26.85 -3.44
CA VAL A 102 5.41 -26.19 -4.26
C VAL A 102 4.50 -27.25 -4.87
N GLY A 103 5.08 -28.28 -5.50
CA GLY A 103 4.32 -29.36 -6.14
C GLY A 103 3.42 -30.10 -5.15
N ARG A 104 3.94 -30.45 -3.96
CA ARG A 104 3.14 -31.11 -2.91
C ARG A 104 2.02 -30.22 -2.38
N THR A 105 2.29 -28.92 -2.21
CA THR A 105 1.28 -27.97 -1.75
C THR A 105 0.16 -27.85 -2.77
N GLN A 106 0.48 -27.68 -4.06
CA GLN A 106 -0.51 -27.57 -5.13
C GLN A 106 -1.33 -28.84 -5.30
N GLU A 107 -0.69 -30.01 -5.21
CA GLU A 107 -1.42 -31.28 -5.24
C GLU A 107 -2.39 -31.41 -4.05
N CYS A 108 -1.96 -31.06 -2.84
CA CYS A 108 -2.84 -31.01 -1.67
C CYS A 108 -4.03 -30.07 -1.87
N LEU A 109 -3.79 -28.85 -2.38
CA LEU A 109 -4.85 -27.89 -2.67
C LEU A 109 -5.89 -28.49 -3.65
N ARG A 110 -5.41 -29.15 -4.70
CA ARG A 110 -6.26 -29.78 -5.73
C ARG A 110 -7.09 -30.94 -5.18
N THR A 111 -6.54 -31.73 -4.26
CA THR A 111 -7.19 -32.96 -3.76
C THR A 111 -8.05 -32.75 -2.52
N SER A 112 -7.71 -31.75 -1.69
CA SER A 112 -8.25 -31.64 -0.32
C SER A 112 -9.08 -30.38 -0.09
N VAL A 113 -9.00 -29.36 -0.95
CA VAL A 113 -9.80 -28.14 -0.80
C VAL A 113 -11.09 -28.27 -1.61
N PRO A 114 -12.27 -28.16 -0.97
CA PRO A 114 -13.54 -28.15 -1.70
C PRO A 114 -13.60 -27.02 -2.73
N LYS A 115 -14.19 -27.30 -3.90
CA LYS A 115 -14.38 -26.28 -4.95
C LYS A 115 -15.43 -25.23 -4.58
N HIS A 116 -16.42 -25.64 -3.79
CA HIS A 116 -17.53 -24.82 -3.34
C HIS A 116 -17.71 -24.98 -1.83
N CYS A 117 -18.38 -24.03 -1.18
CA CYS A 117 -18.49 -24.03 0.28
C CYS A 117 -19.41 -25.12 0.86
N GLU A 118 -20.11 -25.94 0.05
CA GLU A 118 -20.84 -27.17 0.45
C GLU A 118 -21.60 -27.13 1.81
N GLY A 119 -22.07 -25.97 2.26
CA GLY A 119 -22.68 -25.79 3.59
C GLY A 119 -21.70 -25.85 4.78
N GLN A 120 -20.41 -25.95 4.53
CA GLN A 120 -19.33 -25.92 5.51
C GLN A 120 -18.55 -24.61 5.40
N PRO A 121 -19.04 -23.53 6.03
CA PRO A 121 -18.28 -22.28 6.09
C PRO A 121 -16.93 -22.56 6.76
N PHE A 122 -15.86 -21.88 6.31
CA PHE A 122 -14.48 -21.99 6.80
C PHE A 122 -13.66 -23.20 6.30
N GLU A 123 -14.29 -24.29 5.85
CA GLU A 123 -13.56 -25.52 5.46
C GLU A 123 -12.52 -25.25 4.37
N ARG A 124 -12.88 -24.46 3.34
CA ARG A 124 -11.97 -24.13 2.24
C ARG A 124 -10.73 -23.38 2.70
N ALA A 125 -10.91 -22.38 3.58
CA ALA A 125 -9.81 -21.60 4.14
C ALA A 125 -8.90 -22.50 5.00
N TYR A 126 -9.51 -23.30 5.88
CA TYR A 126 -8.80 -24.22 6.75
C TYR A 126 -7.99 -25.27 5.99
N ARG A 127 -8.61 -25.98 5.04
CA ARG A 127 -7.92 -26.99 4.21
C ARG A 127 -6.81 -26.36 3.36
N SER A 128 -7.03 -25.15 2.84
CA SER A 128 -5.99 -24.41 2.10
C SER A 128 -4.79 -24.13 3.00
N PHE A 129 -5.02 -23.56 4.19
CA PHE A 129 -3.96 -23.31 5.17
C PHE A 129 -3.23 -24.60 5.56
N GLN A 130 -3.95 -25.68 5.85
CA GLN A 130 -3.33 -26.96 6.21
C GLN A 130 -2.43 -27.52 5.09
N CYS A 131 -2.78 -27.31 3.82
CA CYS A 131 -1.89 -27.66 2.71
C CYS A 131 -0.57 -26.90 2.75
N TYR A 132 -0.61 -25.58 2.98
CA TYR A 132 0.59 -24.76 3.15
C TYR A 132 1.38 -25.15 4.40
N TYR A 133 0.71 -25.25 5.54
CA TYR A 133 1.29 -25.56 6.84
C TYR A 133 2.05 -26.89 6.86
N ARG A 134 1.55 -27.90 6.14
CA ARG A 134 2.16 -29.24 6.11
C ARG A 134 3.19 -29.42 5.00
N ASN A 135 3.04 -28.72 3.87
CA ASN A 135 3.81 -29.06 2.66
C ASN A 135 4.74 -27.96 2.17
N TYR A 136 4.48 -26.68 2.49
CA TYR A 136 5.17 -25.56 1.87
C TYR A 136 6.47 -25.20 2.61
N GLY A 137 6.43 -25.17 3.94
CA GLY A 137 7.57 -24.74 4.75
C GLY A 137 7.20 -24.44 6.20
N SER A 138 8.11 -23.82 6.94
CA SER A 138 7.88 -23.45 8.34
C SER A 138 7.11 -22.12 8.43
N LEU A 139 6.04 -22.08 9.22
CA LEU A 139 5.26 -20.87 9.44
C LEU A 139 6.08 -19.83 10.22
N LEU A 140 6.23 -18.64 9.65
CA LEU A 140 6.91 -17.49 10.26
C LEU A 140 5.93 -16.70 11.12
N MET A 141 5.86 -17.05 12.40
CA MET A 141 4.89 -16.45 13.34
C MET A 141 5.09 -14.94 13.49
N ASP A 142 6.31 -14.50 13.78
CA ASP A 142 6.59 -13.12 14.21
C ASP A 142 7.25 -12.25 13.14
N THR A 143 7.44 -12.79 11.93
CA THR A 143 7.99 -11.99 10.84
C THR A 143 6.92 -11.08 10.25
N VAL A 144 7.17 -9.78 10.28
CA VAL A 144 6.26 -8.76 9.72
C VAL A 144 6.31 -8.81 8.20
N ARG A 145 5.12 -8.89 7.58
CA ARG A 145 4.95 -8.92 6.12
C ARG A 145 3.98 -7.85 5.65
N PHE A 146 4.14 -7.45 4.40
CA PHE A 146 3.21 -6.57 3.71
C PHE A 146 1.90 -7.32 3.44
N ILE A 147 0.78 -6.66 3.73
CA ILE A 147 -0.58 -7.11 3.47
C ILE A 147 -1.09 -6.34 2.25
N PRO A 148 -1.57 -7.02 1.20
CA PRO A 148 -2.03 -6.36 0.00
C PRO A 148 -3.32 -5.58 0.27
N TYR A 149 -3.50 -4.45 -0.39
CA TYR A 149 -4.70 -3.63 -0.26
C TYR A 149 -5.86 -4.19 -1.08
N GLU A 150 -7.07 -4.10 -0.53
CA GLU A 150 -8.29 -4.30 -1.30
C GLU A 150 -8.51 -3.16 -2.30
N GLN A 151 -9.34 -3.39 -3.32
CA GLN A 151 -9.57 -2.38 -4.37
C GLN A 151 -10.14 -1.07 -3.82
N VAL A 152 -11.06 -1.15 -2.85
CA VAL A 152 -11.63 0.00 -2.15
C VAL A 152 -10.55 0.82 -1.46
N ASP A 153 -9.60 0.18 -0.78
CA ASP A 153 -8.49 0.86 -0.12
C ASP A 153 -7.52 1.49 -1.12
N ARG A 154 -7.25 0.84 -2.26
CA ARG A 154 -6.41 1.43 -3.32
C ARG A 154 -7.04 2.69 -3.91
N ILE A 155 -8.34 2.66 -4.19
CA ILE A 155 -9.10 3.83 -4.67
C ILE A 155 -9.05 4.94 -3.62
N LYS A 156 -9.23 4.60 -2.34
CA LYS A 156 -9.13 5.56 -1.24
C LYS A 156 -7.73 6.19 -1.16
N HIS A 157 -6.66 5.39 -1.18
CA HIS A 157 -5.30 5.92 -1.15
C HIS A 157 -4.99 6.84 -2.34
N LEU A 158 -5.47 6.50 -3.54
CA LEU A 158 -5.28 7.36 -4.70
C LEU A 158 -6.14 8.63 -4.61
N THR A 159 -7.37 8.55 -4.11
CA THR A 159 -8.22 9.73 -3.83
C THR A 159 -7.53 10.69 -2.86
N GLU A 160 -6.97 10.16 -1.77
CA GLU A 160 -6.18 10.96 -0.82
C GLU A 160 -4.93 11.54 -1.49
N SER A 161 -4.25 10.77 -2.34
CA SER A 161 -3.06 11.24 -3.07
C SER A 161 -3.39 12.39 -4.01
N PHE A 162 -4.52 12.34 -4.73
CA PHE A 162 -5.01 13.46 -5.53
C PHE A 162 -5.24 14.72 -4.69
N SER A 163 -5.85 14.57 -3.52
CA SER A 163 -6.11 15.68 -2.60
C SER A 163 -4.84 16.27 -2.01
N ILE A 164 -3.87 15.43 -1.62
CA ILE A 164 -2.59 15.86 -1.01
C ILE A 164 -1.81 16.76 -1.97
N VAL A 165 -1.73 16.38 -3.25
CA VAL A 165 -0.97 17.12 -4.26
C VAL A 165 -1.82 18.13 -5.03
N ASN A 166 -3.08 18.33 -4.61
CA ASN A 166 -4.04 19.23 -5.24
C ASN A 166 -4.14 19.00 -6.77
N THR A 167 -4.38 17.75 -7.17
CA THR A 167 -4.54 17.40 -8.59
C THR A 167 -5.67 18.22 -9.20
N SER A 168 -5.43 18.87 -10.33
CA SER A 168 -6.44 19.77 -10.90
C SER A 168 -7.67 19.00 -11.42
N CYS A 169 -8.84 19.64 -11.38
CA CYS A 169 -10.06 19.05 -11.93
C CYS A 169 -10.00 18.83 -13.44
N LYS A 170 -9.21 19.66 -14.16
CA LYS A 170 -8.86 19.40 -15.55
C LYS A 170 -8.11 18.07 -15.70
N ALA A 171 -7.05 17.85 -14.91
CA ALA A 171 -6.30 16.60 -14.93
C ALA A 171 -7.18 15.40 -14.57
N LEU A 172 -8.06 15.51 -13.56
CA LEU A 172 -9.02 14.45 -13.23
C LEU A 172 -9.98 14.13 -14.39
N ARG A 173 -10.52 15.15 -15.06
CA ARG A 173 -11.37 14.95 -16.25
C ARG A 173 -10.61 14.20 -17.34
N GLU A 174 -9.36 14.58 -17.61
CA GLU A 174 -8.51 13.89 -18.59
C GLU A 174 -8.25 12.43 -18.19
N LEU A 175 -7.89 12.17 -16.92
CA LEU A 175 -7.68 10.82 -16.39
C LEU A 175 -8.94 9.95 -16.46
N SER A 176 -10.12 10.54 -16.26
CA SER A 176 -11.41 9.85 -16.29
C SER A 176 -11.78 9.29 -17.68
N VAL A 177 -11.21 9.86 -18.75
CA VAL A 177 -11.39 9.37 -20.12
C VAL A 177 -10.65 8.05 -20.34
N GLY A 178 -9.48 7.88 -19.70
CA GLY A 178 -8.70 6.64 -19.76
C GLY A 178 -7.94 6.42 -21.07
N GLN A 179 -7.53 7.49 -21.76
CA GLN A 179 -6.77 7.43 -23.03
C GLN A 179 -5.24 7.42 -22.83
N GLY A 180 -4.77 6.83 -21.73
CA GLY A 180 -3.36 6.80 -21.36
C GLY A 180 -2.98 7.92 -20.40
N PHE A 181 -1.69 7.95 -20.05
CA PHE A 181 -1.17 8.89 -19.08
C PHE A 181 -0.44 10.06 -19.75
N ILE A 182 -0.75 11.26 -19.27
CA ILE A 182 0.06 12.47 -19.44
C ILE A 182 0.92 12.57 -18.18
N VAL A 183 2.24 12.50 -18.31
CA VAL A 183 3.17 12.37 -17.17
C VAL A 183 2.98 13.51 -16.17
N GLU A 184 2.78 14.73 -16.66
CA GLU A 184 2.58 15.94 -15.84
C GLU A 184 1.34 15.83 -14.95
N ASN A 185 0.30 15.11 -15.38
CA ASN A 185 -0.93 14.93 -14.63
C ASN A 185 -0.86 13.84 -13.56
N ILE A 186 0.14 12.95 -13.64
CA ILE A 186 0.21 11.76 -12.78
C ILE A 186 1.45 11.70 -11.90
N ALA A 187 2.49 12.47 -12.18
CA ALA A 187 3.77 12.28 -11.50
C ALA A 187 3.67 12.47 -9.98
N ASP A 188 3.12 13.61 -9.55
CA ASP A 188 2.92 13.91 -8.12
C ASP A 188 1.96 12.94 -7.41
N PRO A 189 0.75 12.64 -7.93
CA PRO A 189 -0.14 11.70 -7.26
C PRO A 189 0.36 10.25 -7.32
N MET A 190 1.06 9.83 -8.38
CA MET A 190 1.69 8.50 -8.46
C MET A 190 2.81 8.37 -7.42
N TYR A 191 3.64 9.42 -7.28
CA TYR A 191 4.67 9.44 -6.25
C TYR A 191 4.09 9.35 -4.85
N THR A 192 3.08 10.17 -4.58
CA THR A 192 2.38 10.18 -3.29
C THR A 192 1.73 8.83 -3.00
N LEU A 193 1.06 8.22 -3.99
CA LEU A 193 0.45 6.90 -3.85
C LEU A 193 1.49 5.84 -3.50
N ALA A 194 2.58 5.75 -4.28
CA ALA A 194 3.57 4.69 -4.10
C ALA A 194 4.29 4.76 -2.75
N VAL A 195 4.61 5.97 -2.28
CA VAL A 195 5.22 6.17 -0.96
C VAL A 195 4.22 5.80 0.15
N ARG A 196 2.98 6.31 0.08
CA ARG A 196 1.96 6.05 1.11
C ARG A 196 1.53 4.59 1.20
N SER A 197 1.53 3.89 0.08
CA SER A 197 1.22 2.45 0.03
C SER A 197 2.44 1.57 0.33
N GLY A 198 3.62 2.16 0.56
CA GLY A 198 4.85 1.44 0.83
C GLY A 198 5.38 0.65 -0.38
N PHE A 199 4.99 0.98 -1.60
CA PHE A 199 5.57 0.39 -2.81
C PHE A 199 6.87 1.06 -3.25
N TYR A 200 7.18 2.24 -2.70
CA TYR A 200 8.37 3.00 -3.05
C TYR A 200 8.97 3.74 -1.86
N ASP A 201 10.30 3.81 -1.81
CA ASP A 201 11.01 4.88 -1.13
C ASP A 201 12.24 5.32 -1.94
N ARG A 202 12.84 6.45 -1.55
CA ARG A 202 13.92 7.07 -2.31
C ARG A 202 15.24 6.29 -2.27
N GLU A 203 15.49 5.57 -1.18
CA GLU A 203 16.72 4.83 -0.97
C GLU A 203 16.71 3.51 -1.74
N HIS A 204 15.62 2.74 -1.62
CA HIS A 204 15.50 1.39 -2.14
C HIS A 204 14.84 1.33 -3.53
N GLY A 205 14.07 2.36 -3.89
CA GLY A 205 13.28 2.36 -5.11
C GLY A 205 11.97 1.57 -4.96
N LEU A 206 11.55 0.87 -6.02
CA LEU A 206 10.31 0.08 -6.02
C LEU A 206 10.51 -1.26 -5.29
N TYR A 207 9.61 -1.55 -4.34
CA TYR A 207 9.53 -2.83 -3.66
C TYR A 207 8.80 -3.88 -4.51
N LEU A 208 9.54 -4.58 -5.37
CA LEU A 208 9.00 -5.60 -6.28
C LEU A 208 8.31 -6.76 -5.56
N ASP A 209 8.78 -7.12 -4.37
CA ASP A 209 8.17 -8.12 -3.48
C ASP A 209 6.78 -7.69 -3.00
N ARG A 210 6.62 -6.42 -2.63
CA ARG A 210 5.32 -5.86 -2.23
C ARG A 210 4.37 -5.73 -3.40
N LEU A 211 4.87 -5.32 -4.57
CA LEU A 211 4.07 -5.31 -5.80
C LEU A 211 3.63 -6.73 -6.19
N TYR A 212 4.52 -7.73 -6.11
CA TYR A 212 4.16 -9.12 -6.34
C TYR A 212 3.09 -9.60 -5.35
N THR A 213 3.23 -9.24 -4.08
CA THR A 213 2.23 -9.54 -3.04
C THR A 213 0.88 -8.87 -3.31
N GLN A 214 0.88 -7.67 -3.91
CA GLN A 214 -0.36 -6.95 -4.25
C GLN A 214 -1.07 -7.50 -5.49
N PHE A 215 -0.33 -7.94 -6.51
CA PHE A 215 -0.87 -8.21 -7.85
C PHE A 215 -0.72 -9.65 -8.32
N GLY A 216 0.13 -10.45 -7.66
CA GLY A 216 0.35 -11.86 -7.96
C GLY A 216 0.97 -12.12 -9.34
N LYS A 217 1.68 -11.14 -9.92
CA LYS A 217 2.27 -11.24 -11.26
C LYS A 217 3.74 -11.68 -11.21
N PRO A 218 4.09 -12.92 -11.63
CA PRO A 218 5.47 -13.41 -11.54
C PRO A 218 6.48 -12.57 -12.32
N ALA A 219 6.04 -11.91 -13.39
CA ALA A 219 6.88 -11.01 -14.19
C ALA A 219 7.52 -9.90 -13.35
N LEU A 220 6.85 -9.44 -12.27
CA LEU A 220 7.40 -8.45 -11.34
C LEU A 220 8.70 -8.90 -10.66
N LEU A 221 8.89 -10.21 -10.47
CA LEU A 221 10.08 -10.79 -9.85
C LEU A 221 11.13 -11.26 -10.87
N SER A 222 10.94 -10.94 -12.15
CA SER A 222 11.83 -11.36 -13.23
C SER A 222 13.11 -10.52 -13.29
N ASP A 223 14.18 -11.11 -13.85
CA ASP A 223 15.42 -10.37 -14.11
C ASP A 223 15.22 -9.27 -15.16
N ALA A 224 14.30 -9.46 -16.11
CA ALA A 224 13.94 -8.43 -17.08
C ALA A 224 13.39 -7.17 -16.39
N THR A 225 12.49 -7.32 -15.42
CA THR A 225 11.97 -6.19 -14.63
C THR A 225 13.08 -5.53 -13.81
N ARG A 226 13.94 -6.31 -13.13
CA ARG A 226 15.08 -5.75 -12.38
C ARG A 226 16.03 -4.94 -13.28
N GLN A 227 16.38 -5.48 -14.44
CA GLN A 227 17.23 -4.81 -15.42
C GLN A 227 16.58 -3.52 -15.97
N CYS A 228 15.26 -3.53 -16.17
CA CYS A 228 14.51 -2.33 -16.55
C CYS A 228 14.63 -1.24 -15.47
N LEU A 229 14.40 -1.58 -14.19
CA LEU A 229 14.47 -0.62 -13.09
C LEU A 229 15.87 0.00 -12.95
N VAL A 230 16.93 -0.80 -13.11
CA VAL A 230 18.31 -0.32 -13.08
C VAL A 230 18.55 0.69 -14.21
N ARG A 231 18.19 0.32 -15.45
CA ARG A 231 18.37 1.18 -16.63
C ARG A 231 17.60 2.49 -16.48
N VAL A 232 16.33 2.45 -16.09
CA VAL A 232 15.49 3.64 -15.95
C VAL A 232 15.98 4.53 -14.79
N SER A 233 16.45 3.94 -13.68
CA SER A 233 17.02 4.71 -12.55
C SER A 233 18.30 5.47 -12.92
N GLN A 234 19.06 5.00 -13.90
CA GLN A 234 20.24 5.72 -14.40
C GLN A 234 19.85 6.94 -15.24
N GLN A 235 18.73 6.87 -15.96
CA GLN A 235 18.23 7.94 -16.83
C GLN A 235 17.48 9.03 -16.06
N TYR A 236 16.75 8.67 -15.01
CA TYR A 236 15.94 9.60 -14.22
C TYR A 236 16.39 9.60 -12.77
N GLN A 237 16.92 10.73 -12.29
CA GLN A 237 17.54 10.83 -10.95
C GLN A 237 16.69 11.61 -9.94
N THR A 238 15.64 12.30 -10.38
CA THR A 238 14.85 13.20 -9.54
C THR A 238 13.39 12.77 -9.45
N GLU A 239 12.85 12.83 -8.23
CA GLU A 239 11.43 12.63 -7.97
C GLU A 239 10.61 13.88 -8.29
N PRO A 240 9.33 13.72 -8.68
CA PRO A 240 8.55 12.48 -8.82
C PRO A 240 8.75 11.72 -10.15
N LEU A 241 9.52 12.30 -11.08
CA LEU A 241 9.64 11.79 -12.44
C LEU A 241 10.31 10.40 -12.49
N ARG A 242 11.34 10.17 -11.68
CA ARG A 242 12.02 8.86 -11.60
C ARG A 242 11.04 7.74 -11.31
N LEU A 243 10.30 7.80 -10.20
CA LEU A 243 9.28 6.79 -9.89
C LEU A 243 8.25 6.64 -11.01
N THR A 244 7.75 7.76 -11.54
CA THR A 244 6.76 7.73 -12.62
C THR A 244 7.25 6.91 -13.81
N GLN A 245 8.50 7.13 -14.23
CA GLN A 245 9.10 6.39 -15.34
C GLN A 245 9.38 4.93 -14.99
N LEU A 246 9.77 4.63 -13.75
CA LEU A 246 9.91 3.24 -13.29
C LEU A 246 8.59 2.48 -13.41
N VAL A 247 7.48 3.10 -13.00
CA VAL A 247 6.15 2.49 -13.12
C VAL A 247 5.79 2.27 -14.58
N LEU A 248 5.75 3.35 -15.36
CA LEU A 248 5.26 3.32 -16.75
C LEU A 248 6.06 2.40 -17.66
N GLN A 249 7.39 2.37 -17.50
CA GLN A 249 8.26 1.63 -18.41
C GLN A 249 8.52 0.19 -17.97
N CYS A 250 8.43 -0.13 -16.68
CA CYS A 250 8.91 -1.41 -16.16
C CYS A 250 7.84 -2.30 -15.53
N VAL A 251 6.75 -1.74 -14.98
CA VAL A 251 5.77 -2.55 -14.21
C VAL A 251 4.30 -2.28 -14.55
N GLU A 252 3.98 -1.24 -15.34
CA GLU A 252 2.60 -0.87 -15.64
C GLU A 252 1.78 -1.99 -16.29
N SER A 253 2.39 -2.81 -17.16
CA SER A 253 1.72 -3.97 -17.77
C SER A 253 1.22 -4.99 -16.75
N GLU A 254 1.90 -5.07 -15.59
CA GLU A 254 1.60 -6.05 -14.55
C GLU A 254 0.62 -5.49 -13.51
N ILE A 255 0.74 -4.20 -13.18
CA ILE A 255 0.00 -3.59 -12.06
C ILE A 255 -1.21 -2.75 -12.51
N SER A 256 -1.29 -2.40 -13.80
CA SER A 256 -2.42 -1.70 -14.43
C SER A 256 -2.85 -0.42 -13.71
N THR A 257 -1.89 0.44 -13.33
CA THR A 257 -2.13 1.70 -12.60
C THR A 257 -3.09 2.62 -13.34
N GLN A 258 -3.09 2.62 -14.68
CA GLN A 258 -4.03 3.40 -15.49
C GLN A 258 -5.49 3.11 -15.15
N SER A 259 -5.84 1.83 -14.98
CA SER A 259 -7.21 1.45 -14.61
C SER A 259 -7.61 2.04 -13.25
N LEU A 260 -6.71 2.02 -12.28
CA LEU A 260 -6.94 2.57 -10.94
C LEU A 260 -7.10 4.09 -10.99
N PHE A 261 -6.25 4.80 -11.73
CA PHE A 261 -6.33 6.25 -11.90
C PHE A 261 -7.62 6.68 -12.59
N THR A 262 -7.98 6.01 -13.68
CA THR A 262 -9.20 6.31 -14.42
C THR A 262 -10.44 6.07 -13.56
N GLU A 263 -10.52 4.94 -12.86
CA GLU A 263 -11.65 4.64 -11.98
C GLU A 263 -11.76 5.64 -10.83
N THR A 264 -10.63 5.92 -10.16
CA THR A 264 -10.61 6.86 -9.03
C THR A 264 -11.01 8.27 -9.48
N ALA A 265 -10.50 8.73 -10.62
CA ALA A 265 -10.88 10.03 -11.17
C ALA A 265 -12.38 10.12 -11.47
N ARG A 266 -12.99 9.06 -12.03
CA ARG A 266 -14.44 9.00 -12.24
C ARG A 266 -15.21 9.10 -10.94
N GLN A 267 -14.79 8.38 -9.90
CA GLN A 267 -15.45 8.42 -8.59
C GLN A 267 -15.35 9.80 -7.93
N VAL A 268 -14.19 10.45 -8.00
CA VAL A 268 -14.02 11.81 -7.47
C VAL A 268 -14.92 12.79 -8.21
N LEU A 269 -14.96 12.74 -9.54
CA LEU A 269 -15.81 13.65 -10.34
C LEU A 269 -17.31 13.39 -10.14
N ALA A 270 -17.72 12.14 -9.91
CA ALA A 270 -19.11 11.79 -9.64
C ALA A 270 -19.57 12.16 -8.22
N SER A 271 -18.65 12.36 -7.28
CA SER A 271 -18.99 12.70 -5.90
C SER A 271 -19.36 14.17 -5.74
N ASN A 272 -20.58 14.46 -5.26
CA ASN A 272 -21.05 15.83 -5.00
C ASN A 272 -20.22 16.57 -3.93
N SER A 273 -19.51 15.85 -3.07
CA SER A 273 -18.65 16.42 -2.02
C SER A 273 -17.19 16.56 -2.44
N SER A 274 -16.84 16.26 -3.70
CA SER A 274 -15.47 16.41 -4.17
C SER A 274 -15.07 17.88 -4.31
N TYR A 275 -13.77 18.16 -4.18
CA TYR A 275 -13.25 19.51 -4.36
C TYR A 275 -13.53 20.08 -5.75
N CYS A 276 -13.70 19.23 -6.78
CA CYS A 276 -14.09 19.68 -8.10
C CYS A 276 -15.53 20.16 -8.20
N ASN A 277 -16.44 19.57 -7.41
CA ASN A 277 -17.85 19.98 -7.42
C ASN A 277 -18.14 21.08 -6.40
N VAL A 278 -17.35 21.16 -5.31
CA VAL A 278 -17.53 22.14 -4.24
C VAL A 278 -16.76 23.44 -4.50
N CYS A 279 -15.49 23.35 -4.91
CA CYS A 279 -14.59 24.51 -4.98
C CYS A 279 -14.46 25.10 -6.40
N GLU A 280 -14.72 24.32 -7.45
CA GLU A 280 -14.65 24.80 -8.84
C GLU A 280 -15.90 25.59 -9.27
N GLN A 281 -16.93 25.67 -8.41
CA GLN A 281 -18.05 26.59 -8.61
C GLN A 281 -17.84 27.91 -7.86
N LEU A 282 -17.31 28.90 -8.57
CA LEU A 282 -17.80 30.29 -8.51
C LEU A 282 -17.69 30.92 -9.92
N PRO A 283 -18.70 31.71 -10.35
CA PRO A 283 -18.90 32.07 -11.75
C PRO A 283 -17.79 32.97 -12.29
N SER A 284 -17.43 32.76 -13.55
CA SER A 284 -16.80 33.78 -14.38
C SER A 284 -17.52 35.11 -14.17
N CYS A 285 -16.80 36.11 -13.64
CA CYS A 285 -17.26 37.50 -13.66
C CYS A 285 -17.75 37.81 -15.07
N VAL A 286 -18.98 38.32 -15.12
CA VAL A 286 -19.62 38.87 -16.31
C VAL A 286 -18.61 39.72 -17.09
N THR A 287 -18.25 39.27 -18.29
CA THR A 287 -17.53 40.11 -19.24
C THR A 287 -18.50 41.16 -19.77
N MET A 288 -18.63 42.27 -19.05
CA MET A 288 -19.08 43.51 -19.66
C MET A 288 -17.85 44.37 -19.97
N THR A 289 -17.47 44.37 -21.24
CA THR A 289 -16.74 45.46 -21.88
C THR A 289 -17.68 46.05 -22.94
N PRO A 290 -17.58 47.36 -23.31
CA PRO A 290 -16.35 48.16 -23.30
C PRO A 290 -16.50 49.62 -22.80
N GLY A 291 -15.40 50.24 -22.39
CA GLY A 291 -15.35 51.67 -22.03
C GLY A 291 -13.95 52.21 -21.78
N VAL A 292 -13.25 52.51 -22.86
CA VAL A 292 -12.16 53.49 -23.06
C VAL A 292 -11.78 54.38 -21.84
N THR A 293 -10.51 54.40 -21.39
CA THR A 293 -9.52 55.48 -21.63
C THR A 293 -8.18 55.20 -20.92
N SER A 294 -7.10 55.65 -21.56
CA SER A 294 -5.69 55.56 -21.18
C SER A 294 -5.30 56.31 -19.90
N ALA A 295 -4.31 55.78 -19.17
CA ALA A 295 -3.21 56.57 -18.59
C ALA A 295 -2.07 55.65 -18.10
N ALA A 296 -0.84 56.01 -18.46
CA ALA A 296 0.41 55.36 -18.07
C ALA A 296 0.92 55.92 -16.74
N VAL A 297 1.50 55.08 -15.86
CA VAL A 297 2.51 55.49 -14.86
C VAL A 297 3.49 54.34 -14.57
N THR A 298 4.74 54.75 -14.39
CA THR A 298 6.03 54.05 -14.38
C THR A 298 6.47 53.56 -12.99
N THR A 299 7.34 52.52 -12.96
CA THR A 299 8.33 52.14 -11.90
C THR A 299 7.77 51.70 -10.52
N THR A 300 8.28 50.69 -9.80
CA THR A 300 9.68 50.34 -9.49
C THR A 300 9.75 48.92 -8.93
N SER A 301 10.82 48.19 -9.25
CA SER A 301 11.15 46.85 -8.76
C SER A 301 11.83 46.88 -7.39
N ALA A 302 11.50 45.90 -6.52
CA ALA A 302 12.31 45.51 -5.37
C ALA A 302 12.34 43.97 -5.27
N PRO A 303 13.48 43.32 -4.97
CA PRO A 303 13.59 41.86 -4.98
C PRO A 303 13.24 41.21 -3.65
N LEU A 304 12.55 40.07 -3.69
CA LEU A 304 12.35 39.19 -2.53
C LEU A 304 13.63 38.41 -2.22
N SER A 305 14.02 38.45 -0.94
CA SER A 305 15.15 37.73 -0.36
C SER A 305 14.92 36.21 -0.36
N THR A 306 15.89 35.47 -0.88
CA THR A 306 16.05 34.03 -0.74
C THR A 306 16.43 33.65 0.69
N SER A 307 15.66 32.77 1.33
CA SER A 307 16.05 32.07 2.56
C SER A 307 16.20 30.58 2.27
N THR A 308 17.45 30.14 2.22
CA THR A 308 17.92 28.76 2.13
C THR A 308 17.81 28.10 3.51
N ARG A 309 17.19 26.92 3.60
CA ARG A 309 17.24 26.05 4.78
C ARG A 309 18.03 24.76 4.45
N PRO A 310 19.02 24.38 5.28
CA PRO A 310 19.89 23.21 5.07
C PRO A 310 19.23 21.88 5.50
N PRO A 311 19.84 20.73 5.15
CA PRO A 311 19.19 19.41 5.09
C PRO A 311 19.20 18.68 6.44
N TYR A 312 18.28 17.72 6.60
CA TYR A 312 18.18 16.79 7.73
C TYR A 312 18.00 15.35 7.21
N PRO A 313 18.27 14.33 8.04
CA PRO A 313 19.16 13.23 7.71
C PRO A 313 18.40 11.96 7.30
N SER A 314 19.14 11.08 6.64
CA SER A 314 18.76 9.74 6.22
C SER A 314 18.33 8.86 7.40
N ILE A 315 17.26 8.09 7.19
CA ILE A 315 17.00 6.81 7.83
C ILE A 315 17.29 5.76 6.77
#